data_AF-A0A2T9XUN4-F1
#
_entry.id   AF-A0A2T9XUN4-F1
#
_cell.length_a   1.000
_cell.length_b   1.000
_cell.length_c   1.000
_cell.angle_alpha   90.00
_cell.angle_beta   90.00
_cell.angle_gamma   90.00
#
_symmetry.space_group_name_H-M   'P 1'
#
loop_
_entity.id
_entity.type
_entity.pdbx_description
1 polymer ?
#
loop_
_entity_poly.entity_id
_entity_poly.type
_entity_poly.pdbx_seq_one_letter_code
_entity_poly.pdbx_strand_id
1 'polypeptide(L)'
;MAESTPARRPATGVTARVEHRITVGADVSMVELLGRGDEVLLAIEAGFRAVDIHARGNEISLAGPAGDVALVAELVDELIEVAAAGTPLTPDVVARSVTMLAASASPRPVDVLTQNILTSRGRTIRPKTEGQKDYVDAIDRNTVTFGIGPAGTGKTYLAMAKAVQALQVRQVSRIVLTRPAVEAGERLGFLPGSLSDKIDPYLRPLYDALHDMVDPDSIPRLMEAGTIEVAPLAYMRGRTLNDSFIILDEAQNTSTEQMKMFLTRLGFGSKIVVTGDVTQVDLPTATTSGLRVVEQILADIDDVAFCRLTSSDVVRHRLVGDIIDAYARWDRT
;
A
#
# COMPACT_ATOMS: atom_id res chain seq x y z
N MET A 1 -43.41 57.28 -24.52
CA MET A 1 -43.87 55.88 -24.49
C MET A 1 -42.95 55.05 -25.38
N ALA A 2 -42.09 54.24 -24.79
CA ALA A 2 -41.50 53.00 -25.31
C ALA A 2 -40.43 52.57 -24.31
N GLU A 3 -40.87 51.84 -23.30
CA GLU A 3 -40.03 51.25 -22.25
C GLU A 3 -39.44 49.95 -22.80
N SER A 4 -38.12 49.89 -22.96
CA SER A 4 -37.41 48.72 -23.47
C SER A 4 -37.20 47.71 -22.34
N THR A 5 -37.96 46.62 -22.38
CA THR A 5 -37.78 45.45 -21.51
C THR A 5 -36.44 44.77 -21.80
N PRO A 6 -35.55 44.51 -20.81
CA PRO A 6 -34.38 43.68 -21.05
C PRO A 6 -34.77 42.20 -21.03
N ALA A 7 -34.41 41.49 -22.09
CA ALA A 7 -34.59 40.05 -22.23
C ALA A 7 -33.82 39.30 -21.13
N ARG A 8 -34.55 38.44 -20.43
CA ARG A 8 -34.06 37.58 -19.34
C ARG A 8 -33.08 36.56 -19.91
N ARG A 9 -31.83 36.56 -19.42
CA ARG A 9 -30.86 35.46 -19.62
C ARG A 9 -31.49 34.14 -19.14
N PRO A 10 -31.26 32.99 -19.81
CA PRO A 10 -31.74 31.71 -19.32
C PRO A 10 -31.02 31.38 -18.01
N ALA A 11 -31.81 30.96 -17.02
CA ALA A 11 -31.31 30.52 -15.73
C ALA A 11 -30.41 29.28 -15.91
N THR A 12 -29.31 29.28 -15.16
CA THR A 12 -28.38 28.18 -14.93
C THR A 12 -29.11 26.86 -14.64
N GLY A 13 -28.64 25.77 -15.25
CA GLY A 13 -29.28 24.46 -15.27
C GLY A 13 -29.64 23.92 -13.89
N VAL A 14 -30.91 23.54 -13.74
CA VAL A 14 -31.39 22.73 -12.62
C VAL A 14 -30.84 21.32 -12.83
N THR A 15 -29.95 20.86 -11.96
CA THR A 15 -29.58 19.44 -11.92
C THR A 15 -30.83 18.62 -11.64
N ALA A 16 -31.19 17.71 -12.56
CA ALA A 16 -32.35 16.86 -12.39
C ALA A 16 -32.21 16.07 -11.09
N ARG A 17 -33.19 16.18 -10.19
CA ARG A 17 -33.25 15.33 -9.00
C ARG A 17 -33.86 13.99 -9.40
N VAL A 18 -33.24 12.91 -8.94
CA VAL A 18 -33.66 11.54 -9.22
C VAL A 18 -33.76 10.75 -7.94
N GLU A 19 -34.56 9.70 -7.97
CA GLU A 19 -34.63 8.69 -6.92
C GLU A 19 -34.14 7.36 -7.51
N HIS A 20 -33.27 6.66 -6.79
CA HIS A 20 -32.73 5.37 -7.15
C HIS A 20 -32.85 4.40 -5.97
N ARG A 21 -33.11 3.12 -6.24
CA ARG A 21 -33.27 2.11 -5.21
C ARG A 21 -32.42 0.89 -5.51
N ILE A 22 -31.66 0.46 -4.50
CA ILE A 22 -30.80 -0.70 -4.54
C ILE A 22 -31.39 -1.74 -3.59
N THR A 23 -31.51 -2.98 -4.07
CA THR A 23 -31.95 -4.12 -3.25
C THR A 23 -30.74 -4.99 -2.95
N VAL A 24 -30.39 -5.11 -1.67
CA VAL A 24 -29.26 -5.91 -1.22
C VAL A 24 -29.68 -7.38 -1.21
N GLY A 25 -28.85 -8.22 -1.82
CA GLY A 25 -29.02 -9.67 -1.88
C GLY A 25 -28.90 -10.33 -0.51
N ALA A 26 -29.35 -11.58 -0.40
CA ALA A 26 -29.30 -12.33 0.86
C ALA A 26 -27.89 -12.81 1.24
N ASP A 27 -26.94 -12.69 0.32
CA ASP A 27 -25.53 -13.02 0.45
C ASP A 27 -24.74 -12.00 1.28
N VAL A 28 -25.25 -10.77 1.44
CA VAL A 28 -24.64 -9.73 2.28
C VAL A 28 -25.64 -9.26 3.33
N SER A 29 -25.24 -9.29 4.60
CA SER A 29 -26.08 -8.74 5.67
C SER A 29 -26.06 -7.22 5.64
N MET A 30 -27.23 -6.58 5.84
CA MET A 30 -27.31 -5.12 5.99
C MET A 30 -26.44 -4.59 7.15
N VAL A 31 -26.22 -5.39 8.19
CA VAL A 31 -25.33 -5.02 9.30
C VAL A 31 -23.87 -4.97 8.85
N GLU A 32 -23.47 -5.84 7.93
CA GLU A 32 -22.12 -5.86 7.35
C GLU A 32 -21.94 -4.72 6.37
N LEU A 33 -22.96 -4.43 5.56
CA LEU A 33 -22.95 -3.36 4.58
C LEU A 33 -22.94 -1.96 5.23
N LEU A 34 -23.78 -1.72 6.24
CA LEU A 34 -23.91 -0.42 6.91
C LEU A 34 -22.87 -0.20 8.02
N GLY A 35 -22.17 -1.25 8.42
CA GLY A 35 -21.19 -1.21 9.50
C GLY A 35 -21.81 -1.13 10.90
N ARG A 36 -20.96 -1.21 11.93
CA ARG A 36 -21.42 -1.18 13.32
C ARG A 36 -21.90 0.23 13.67
N GLY A 37 -23.13 0.35 14.16
CA GLY A 37 -23.71 1.65 14.51
C GLY A 37 -23.81 2.59 13.31
N ASP A 38 -24.03 2.03 12.12
CA ASP A 38 -24.18 2.75 10.84
C ASP A 38 -22.94 3.54 10.42
N GLU A 39 -21.75 3.18 10.91
CA GLU A 39 -20.51 3.92 10.65
C GLU A 39 -20.15 4.01 9.16
N VAL A 40 -20.49 3.00 8.34
CA VAL A 40 -20.26 3.01 6.89
C VAL A 40 -21.27 3.92 6.20
N LEU A 41 -22.55 3.83 6.59
CA LEU A 41 -23.59 4.72 6.08
C LEU A 41 -23.27 6.19 6.37
N LEU A 42 -22.91 6.50 7.61
CA LEU A 42 -22.50 7.85 8.04
C LEU A 42 -21.28 8.35 7.26
N ALA A 43 -20.34 7.46 6.91
CA ALA A 43 -19.19 7.83 6.09
C ALA A 43 -19.59 8.17 4.64
N ILE A 44 -20.54 7.43 4.06
CA ILE A 44 -21.09 7.73 2.72
C ILE A 44 -21.83 9.08 2.76
N GLU A 45 -22.73 9.29 3.72
CA GLU A 45 -23.47 10.54 3.89
C GLU A 45 -22.53 11.76 4.09
N ALA A 46 -21.45 11.58 4.84
CA ALA A 46 -20.45 12.63 5.02
C ALA A 46 -19.75 13.04 3.71
N GLY A 47 -19.54 12.08 2.80
CA GLY A 47 -18.97 12.31 1.47
C GLY A 47 -19.95 12.92 0.46
N PHE A 48 -21.24 12.60 0.57
CA PHE A 48 -22.28 13.00 -0.40
C PHE A 48 -23.43 13.77 0.27
N ARG A 49 -23.13 14.95 0.81
CA ARG A 49 -24.10 15.78 1.55
C ARG A 49 -25.34 16.23 0.76
N ALA A 50 -25.32 16.11 -0.57
CA ALA A 50 -26.44 16.47 -1.44
C ALA A 50 -27.38 15.29 -1.75
N VAL A 51 -27.04 14.08 -1.29
CA VAL A 51 -27.82 12.86 -1.49
C VAL A 51 -28.44 12.44 -0.16
N ASP A 52 -29.77 12.34 -0.15
CA ASP A 52 -30.53 11.75 0.93
C ASP A 52 -30.46 10.21 0.80
N ILE A 53 -29.90 9.53 1.81
CA ILE A 53 -29.71 8.08 1.82
C ILE A 53 -30.60 7.48 2.92
N HIS A 54 -31.39 6.47 2.59
CA HIS A 54 -32.24 5.80 3.55
C HIS A 54 -32.17 4.28 3.39
N ALA A 55 -31.81 3.57 4.47
CA ALA A 55 -31.79 2.12 4.52
C ALA A 55 -33.01 1.59 5.28
N ARG A 56 -33.78 0.68 4.66
CA ARG A 56 -34.94 0.03 5.29
C ARG A 56 -35.07 -1.42 4.83
N GLY A 57 -35.07 -2.35 5.77
CA GLY A 57 -35.05 -3.78 5.43
C GLY A 57 -33.77 -4.09 4.67
N ASN A 58 -33.88 -4.66 3.47
CA ASN A 58 -32.76 -4.88 2.55
C ASN A 58 -32.75 -3.90 1.36
N GLU A 59 -33.49 -2.80 1.44
CA GLU A 59 -33.51 -1.76 0.40
C GLU A 59 -32.74 -0.51 0.87
N ILE A 60 -31.93 0.06 -0.03
CA ILE A 60 -31.29 1.37 0.12
C ILE A 60 -31.91 2.30 -0.92
N SER A 61 -32.48 3.41 -0.47
CA SER A 61 -33.06 4.45 -1.32
C SER A 61 -32.15 5.68 -1.33
N LEU A 62 -31.90 6.21 -2.52
CA LEU A 62 -31.03 7.35 -2.79
C LEU A 62 -31.84 8.45 -3.49
N ALA A 63 -31.83 9.68 -2.97
CA ALA A 63 -32.51 10.80 -3.60
C ALA A 63 -31.63 12.06 -3.62
N GLY A 64 -31.46 12.68 -4.78
CA GLY A 64 -30.52 13.80 -4.91
C GLY A 64 -30.25 14.21 -6.36
N PRO A 65 -29.23 15.04 -6.62
CA PRO A 65 -28.76 15.36 -7.97
C PRO A 65 -28.37 14.08 -8.74
N ALA A 66 -28.76 13.97 -10.01
CA ALA A 66 -28.54 12.77 -10.81
C ALA A 66 -27.09 12.26 -10.86
N GLY A 67 -26.11 13.16 -10.93
CA GLY A 67 -24.69 12.78 -10.92
C GLY A 67 -24.25 12.18 -9.58
N ASP A 68 -24.61 12.82 -8.47
CA ASP A 68 -24.24 12.36 -7.13
C ASP A 68 -24.96 11.05 -6.78
N VAL A 69 -26.24 10.90 -7.16
CA VAL A 69 -26.99 9.65 -6.97
C VAL A 69 -26.34 8.50 -7.75
N ALA A 70 -25.87 8.75 -8.98
CA ALA A 70 -25.19 7.72 -9.77
C ALA A 70 -23.87 7.27 -9.12
N LEU A 71 -23.07 8.22 -8.62
CA LEU A 71 -21.82 7.89 -7.91
C LEU A 71 -22.06 7.14 -6.60
N VAL A 72 -23.07 7.53 -5.83
CA VAL A 72 -23.44 6.82 -4.59
C VAL A 72 -23.97 5.42 -4.91
N ALA A 73 -24.74 5.26 -5.98
CA ALA A 73 -25.24 3.95 -6.40
C ALA A 73 -24.08 3.01 -6.77
N GLU A 74 -23.15 3.47 -7.60
CA GLU A 74 -21.94 2.72 -7.97
C GLU A 74 -21.09 2.37 -6.75
N LEU A 75 -20.92 3.32 -5.81
CA LEU A 75 -20.23 3.05 -4.55
C LEU A 75 -20.91 1.97 -3.72
N VAL A 76 -22.24 2.01 -3.58
CA VAL A 76 -22.98 1.01 -2.80
C VAL A 76 -22.85 -0.37 -3.45
N ASP A 77 -22.96 -0.47 -4.77
CA ASP A 77 -22.78 -1.73 -5.50
C ASP A 77 -21.36 -2.31 -5.29
N GLU A 78 -20.32 -1.48 -5.38
CA GLU A 78 -18.94 -1.89 -5.09
C GLU A 78 -18.75 -2.35 -3.63
N LEU A 79 -19.35 -1.64 -2.67
CA LEU A 79 -19.27 -2.01 -1.26
C LEU A 79 -20.01 -3.33 -0.97
N ILE A 80 -21.10 -3.63 -1.68
CA ILE A 80 -21.78 -4.92 -1.63
C ILE A 80 -20.84 -6.03 -2.11
N GLU A 81 -20.18 -5.86 -3.27
CA GLU A 81 -19.22 -6.85 -3.77
C GLU A 81 -18.03 -7.06 -2.81
N VAL A 82 -17.49 -5.97 -2.24
CA VAL A 82 -16.42 -6.04 -1.24
C VAL A 82 -16.87 -6.80 0.01
N ALA A 83 -18.07 -6.52 0.52
CA ALA A 83 -18.63 -7.21 1.69
C ALA A 83 -18.89 -8.70 1.39
N ALA A 84 -19.45 -9.01 0.21
CA ALA A 84 -19.68 -10.39 -0.25
C ALA A 84 -18.39 -11.21 -0.34
N ALA A 85 -17.27 -10.56 -0.67
CA ALA A 85 -15.94 -11.16 -0.64
C ALA A 85 -15.36 -11.36 0.78
N GLY A 86 -16.13 -11.08 1.83
CA GLY A 86 -15.74 -11.25 3.24
C GLY A 86 -14.83 -10.14 3.76
N THR A 87 -14.75 -9.00 3.05
CA THR A 87 -13.98 -7.85 3.51
C THR A 87 -14.80 -7.00 4.47
N PRO A 88 -14.33 -6.75 5.72
CA PRO A 88 -14.99 -5.84 6.63
C PRO A 88 -15.00 -4.42 6.06
N LEU A 89 -16.20 -3.83 5.98
CA LEU A 89 -16.38 -2.43 5.60
C LEU A 89 -16.13 -1.53 6.80
N THR A 90 -15.43 -0.43 6.57
CA THR A 90 -15.12 0.60 7.57
C THR A 90 -15.18 1.98 6.92
N PRO A 91 -15.24 3.08 7.69
CA PRO A 91 -15.20 4.43 7.13
C PRO A 91 -13.98 4.68 6.23
N ASP A 92 -12.83 4.08 6.55
CA ASP A 92 -11.62 4.14 5.73
C ASP A 92 -11.79 3.45 4.37
N VAL A 93 -12.53 2.33 4.33
CA VAL A 93 -12.84 1.62 3.07
C VAL A 93 -13.75 2.48 2.19
N VAL A 94 -14.75 3.13 2.78
CA VAL A 94 -15.63 4.08 2.05
C VAL A 94 -14.81 5.22 1.45
N ALA A 95 -14.00 5.91 2.27
CA ALA A 95 -13.21 7.05 1.80
C ALA A 95 -12.28 6.69 0.63
N ARG A 96 -11.68 5.49 0.68
CA ARG A 96 -10.82 4.99 -0.41
C ARG A 96 -11.63 4.65 -1.65
N SER A 97 -12.76 3.97 -1.50
CA SER A 97 -13.63 3.58 -2.62
C SER A 97 -14.17 4.81 -3.36
N VAL A 98 -14.56 5.86 -2.62
CA VAL A 98 -14.95 7.16 -3.20
C VAL A 98 -13.80 7.78 -4.00
N THR A 99 -12.59 7.74 -3.46
CA THR A 99 -11.40 8.28 -4.15
C THR A 99 -11.08 7.52 -5.44
N MET A 100 -11.21 6.19 -5.42
CA MET A 100 -11.02 5.34 -6.61
C MET A 100 -12.08 5.61 -7.68
N LEU A 101 -13.37 5.66 -7.30
CA LEU A 101 -14.47 5.93 -8.24
C LEU A 101 -14.43 7.34 -8.84
N ALA A 102 -13.92 8.33 -8.09
CA ALA A 102 -13.75 9.68 -8.62
C ALA A 102 -12.64 9.79 -9.68
N ALA A 103 -11.71 8.83 -9.74
CA ALA A 103 -10.64 8.78 -10.72
C ALA A 103 -11.08 7.97 -11.95
N SER A 104 -11.30 8.65 -13.09
CA SER A 104 -11.90 8.09 -14.32
C SER A 104 -11.13 6.93 -15.00
N ALA A 105 -10.00 6.48 -14.44
CA ALA A 105 -9.16 5.41 -14.96
C ALA A 105 -8.61 4.46 -13.88
N SER A 106 -9.19 4.48 -12.67
CA SER A 106 -8.77 3.61 -11.56
C SER A 106 -9.46 2.24 -11.64
N PRO A 107 -8.82 1.14 -11.17
CA PRO A 107 -9.48 -0.16 -11.04
C PRO A 107 -10.65 -0.06 -10.05
N ARG A 108 -11.60 -0.99 -10.19
CA ARG A 108 -12.74 -1.05 -9.29
C ARG A 108 -12.28 -1.30 -7.85
N PRO A 109 -12.90 -0.64 -6.84
CA PRO A 109 -12.58 -0.87 -5.44
C PRO A 109 -12.53 -2.34 -5.03
N VAL A 110 -13.46 -3.16 -5.52
CA VAL A 110 -13.46 -4.61 -5.26
C VAL A 110 -12.18 -5.30 -5.73
N ASP A 111 -11.65 -4.96 -6.91
CA ASP A 111 -10.48 -5.62 -7.50
C ASP A 111 -9.20 -5.33 -6.71
N VAL A 112 -9.15 -4.20 -6.00
CA VAL A 112 -8.03 -3.81 -5.12
C VAL A 112 -8.22 -4.37 -3.71
N LEU A 113 -9.38 -4.12 -3.11
CA LEU A 113 -9.62 -4.36 -1.70
C LEU A 113 -9.86 -5.83 -1.36
N THR A 114 -10.12 -6.68 -2.35
CA THR A 114 -10.29 -8.13 -2.14
C THR A 114 -9.03 -8.94 -2.44
N GLN A 115 -7.96 -8.32 -2.93
CA GLN A 115 -6.69 -8.98 -3.21
C GLN A 115 -5.90 -9.30 -1.93
N ASN A 116 -6.35 -10.31 -1.20
CA ASN A 116 -5.71 -10.73 0.05
C ASN A 116 -4.35 -11.38 -0.22
N ILE A 117 -3.30 -10.87 0.41
CA ILE A 117 -1.95 -11.44 0.31
C ILE A 117 -1.75 -12.46 1.42
N LEU A 118 -1.98 -12.03 2.66
CA LEU A 118 -1.71 -12.85 3.84
C LEU A 118 -2.78 -12.57 4.89
N THR A 119 -3.33 -13.63 5.48
CA THR A 119 -4.16 -13.51 6.68
C THR A 119 -3.44 -14.19 7.82
N SER A 120 -3.06 -13.41 8.83
CA SER A 120 -2.39 -13.90 10.03
C SER A 120 -3.07 -13.31 11.26
N ARG A 121 -3.46 -14.16 12.21
CA ARG A 121 -4.07 -13.76 13.49
C ARG A 121 -5.25 -12.78 13.36
N GLY A 122 -6.11 -13.01 12.38
CA GLY A 122 -7.28 -12.18 12.11
C GLY A 122 -6.98 -10.83 11.45
N ARG A 123 -5.72 -10.55 11.11
CA ARG A 123 -5.31 -9.40 10.30
C ARG A 123 -5.04 -9.85 8.87
N THR A 124 -5.68 -9.19 7.92
CA THR A 124 -5.46 -9.43 6.50
C THR A 124 -4.63 -8.31 5.89
N ILE A 125 -3.49 -8.68 5.31
CA ILE A 125 -2.60 -7.79 4.59
C ILE A 125 -2.96 -7.85 3.11
N ARG A 126 -3.18 -6.68 2.51
CA ARG A 126 -3.63 -6.50 1.14
C ARG A 126 -3.28 -5.08 0.65
N PRO A 127 -3.20 -4.85 -0.67
CA PRO A 127 -3.13 -3.50 -1.19
C PRO A 127 -4.41 -2.73 -0.83
N LYS A 128 -4.27 -1.41 -0.67
CA LYS A 128 -5.34 -0.49 -0.30
C LYS A 128 -5.49 0.65 -1.30
N THR A 129 -4.59 0.75 -2.27
CA THR A 129 -4.58 1.72 -3.34
C THR A 129 -4.23 1.02 -4.66
N GLU A 130 -4.57 1.65 -5.77
CA GLU A 130 -4.21 1.17 -7.11
C GLU A 130 -2.70 0.97 -7.27
N GLY A 131 -1.89 1.96 -6.88
CA GLY A 131 -0.42 1.85 -6.97
C GLY A 131 0.14 0.69 -6.13
N GLN A 132 -0.44 0.42 -4.96
CA GLN A 132 -0.08 -0.74 -4.15
C GLN A 132 -0.46 -2.07 -4.83
N LYS A 133 -1.62 -2.13 -5.50
CA LYS A 133 -2.05 -3.30 -6.27
C LYS A 133 -1.10 -3.56 -7.44
N ASP A 134 -0.81 -2.54 -8.24
CA ASP A 134 0.11 -2.66 -9.38
C ASP A 134 1.49 -3.14 -8.94
N TYR A 135 1.97 -2.63 -7.80
CA TYR A 135 3.22 -3.08 -7.20
C TYR A 135 3.18 -4.56 -6.79
N VAL A 136 2.12 -5.02 -6.14
CA VAL A 136 1.94 -6.43 -5.77
C VAL A 136 1.86 -7.32 -7.00
N ASP A 137 1.11 -6.91 -8.02
CA ASP A 137 0.99 -7.64 -9.28
C ASP A 137 2.31 -7.68 -10.07
N ALA A 138 3.14 -6.63 -9.94
CA ALA A 138 4.47 -6.61 -10.53
C ALA A 138 5.41 -7.61 -9.84
N ILE A 139 5.35 -7.74 -8.51
CA ILE A 139 6.11 -8.76 -7.75
C ILE A 139 5.77 -10.17 -8.23
N ASP A 140 4.50 -10.45 -8.53
CA ASP A 140 4.07 -11.76 -9.02
C ASP A 140 4.62 -12.05 -10.41
N ARG A 141 4.51 -11.07 -11.32
CA ARG A 141 4.85 -11.22 -12.74
C ARG A 141 6.34 -11.17 -13.06
N ASN A 142 7.16 -10.56 -12.20
CA ASN A 142 8.57 -10.29 -12.51
C ASN A 142 9.52 -11.00 -11.53
N THR A 143 10.73 -11.32 -11.98
CA THR A 143 11.79 -11.85 -11.13
C THR A 143 12.42 -10.77 -10.28
N VAL A 144 12.59 -9.56 -10.80
CA VAL A 144 13.11 -8.40 -10.05
C VAL A 144 12.09 -7.27 -10.05
N THR A 145 11.72 -6.76 -8.88
CA THR A 145 10.80 -5.62 -8.76
C THR A 145 11.40 -4.53 -7.89
N PHE A 146 11.37 -3.28 -8.36
CA PHE A 146 11.76 -2.10 -7.60
C PHE A 146 10.51 -1.37 -7.12
N GLY A 147 10.31 -1.30 -5.81
CA GLY A 147 9.26 -0.50 -5.17
C GLY A 147 9.84 0.82 -4.67
N ILE A 148 9.59 1.91 -5.40
CA ILE A 148 10.19 3.22 -5.14
C ILE A 148 9.10 4.19 -4.72
N GLY A 149 9.24 4.82 -3.56
CA GLY A 149 8.26 5.81 -3.11
C GLY A 149 8.41 6.23 -1.66
N PRO A 150 7.60 7.19 -1.19
CA PRO A 150 7.74 7.77 0.14
C PRO A 150 7.49 6.77 1.28
N ALA A 151 7.90 7.15 2.48
CA ALA A 151 7.63 6.36 3.69
C ALA A 151 6.12 6.24 3.96
N GLY A 152 5.66 5.03 4.30
CA GLY A 152 4.24 4.75 4.58
C GLY A 152 3.41 4.36 3.36
N THR A 153 4.00 4.24 2.17
CA THR A 153 3.34 3.70 0.96
C THR A 153 3.16 2.18 0.97
N GLY A 154 3.74 1.49 1.96
CA GLY A 154 3.63 0.03 2.09
C GLY A 154 4.63 -0.77 1.26
N LYS A 155 5.57 -0.16 0.53
CA LYS A 155 6.56 -0.85 -0.33
C LYS A 155 7.24 -2.06 0.33
N THR A 156 7.86 -1.87 1.49
CA THR A 156 8.58 -2.94 2.20
C THR A 156 7.60 -3.93 2.85
N TYR A 157 6.51 -3.42 3.44
CA TYR A 157 5.52 -4.25 4.13
C TYR A 157 4.78 -5.21 3.18
N LEU A 158 4.34 -4.73 2.01
CA LEU A 158 3.68 -5.56 1.00
C LEU A 158 4.66 -6.56 0.36
N ALA A 159 5.92 -6.16 0.13
CA ALA A 159 6.95 -7.09 -0.35
C ALA A 159 7.18 -8.24 0.63
N MET A 160 7.29 -7.92 1.93
CA MET A 160 7.44 -8.94 2.97
C MET A 160 6.22 -9.85 3.06
N ALA A 161 5.01 -9.30 2.92
CA ALA A 161 3.79 -10.11 2.89
C ALA A 161 3.81 -11.11 1.71
N LYS A 162 4.27 -10.68 0.53
CA LYS A 162 4.47 -11.57 -0.63
C LYS A 162 5.56 -12.61 -0.43
N ALA A 163 6.66 -12.25 0.23
CA ALA A 163 7.71 -13.19 0.59
C ALA A 163 7.19 -14.29 1.54
N VAL A 164 6.45 -13.90 2.58
CA VAL A 164 5.83 -14.84 3.53
C VAL A 164 4.80 -15.71 2.84
N GLN A 165 3.95 -15.14 1.98
CA GLN A 165 3.01 -15.91 1.16
C GLN A 165 3.74 -16.96 0.32
N ALA A 166 4.77 -16.56 -0.44
CA ALA A 166 5.55 -17.45 -1.29
C ALA A 166 6.20 -18.60 -0.51
N LEU A 167 6.69 -18.33 0.71
CA LEU A 167 7.23 -19.35 1.60
C LEU A 167 6.13 -20.32 2.08
N GLN A 168 4.96 -19.82 2.49
CA GLN A 168 3.85 -20.64 2.98
C GLN A 168 3.29 -21.58 1.89
N VAL A 169 3.20 -21.10 0.65
CA VAL A 169 2.76 -21.91 -0.50
C VAL A 169 3.90 -22.71 -1.16
N ARG A 170 5.09 -22.70 -0.55
CA ARG A 170 6.29 -23.45 -1.01
C ARG A 170 6.74 -23.09 -2.44
N GLN A 171 6.52 -21.86 -2.86
CA GLN A 171 7.11 -21.32 -4.10
C GLN A 171 8.60 -21.03 -3.95
N VAL A 172 9.02 -20.72 -2.73
CA VAL A 172 10.42 -20.52 -2.32
C VAL A 172 10.68 -21.26 -1.02
N SER A 173 11.92 -21.69 -0.79
CA SER A 173 12.30 -22.36 0.46
C SER A 173 12.88 -21.41 1.52
N ARG A 174 13.26 -20.18 1.14
CA ARG A 174 13.89 -19.23 2.04
C ARG A 174 13.44 -17.79 1.79
N ILE A 175 13.39 -16.98 2.85
CA ILE A 175 13.28 -15.52 2.78
C ILE A 175 14.59 -14.91 3.27
N VAL A 176 15.14 -13.96 2.50
CA VAL A 176 16.34 -13.19 2.88
C VAL A 176 15.97 -11.71 2.90
N LEU A 177 15.94 -11.11 4.09
CA LEU A 177 15.70 -9.69 4.30
C LEU A 177 17.03 -9.01 4.57
N THR A 178 17.34 -7.97 3.80
CA THR A 178 18.59 -7.26 3.95
C THR A 178 18.43 -5.75 3.84
N ARG A 179 19.30 -5.03 4.54
CA ARG A 179 19.33 -3.57 4.60
C ARG A 179 20.78 -3.10 4.57
N PRO A 180 21.14 -2.02 3.86
CA PRO A 180 22.48 -1.45 3.95
C PRO A 180 22.71 -0.90 5.35
N ALA A 181 23.91 -1.09 5.88
CA ALA A 181 24.33 -0.40 7.09
C ALA A 181 24.72 1.04 6.71
N VAL A 182 24.01 2.02 7.27
CA VAL A 182 24.23 3.43 6.99
C VAL A 182 24.42 4.13 8.32
N GLU A 183 25.51 4.87 8.45
CA GLU A 183 25.80 5.66 9.64
C GLU A 183 24.92 6.92 9.64
N ALA A 184 23.63 6.76 9.95
CA ALA A 184 22.72 7.88 10.13
C ALA A 184 23.04 8.57 11.48
N GLY A 185 23.93 9.56 11.46
CA GLY A 185 24.15 10.50 12.56
C GLY A 185 25.08 10.04 13.69
N GLU A 186 25.08 8.76 14.06
CA GLU A 186 26.05 8.16 15.00
C GLU A 186 26.96 7.19 14.23
N ARG A 187 28.29 7.35 14.34
CA ARG A 187 29.20 6.37 13.74
C ARG A 187 28.93 5.01 14.40
N LEU A 188 28.86 3.93 13.62
CA LEU A 188 28.59 2.56 14.11
C LEU A 188 29.57 2.16 15.24
N GLY A 189 30.73 2.83 15.31
CA GLY A 189 31.71 2.72 16.37
C GLY A 189 31.25 3.09 17.79
N PHE A 190 30.21 3.91 17.99
CA PHE A 190 29.84 4.48 19.30
C PHE A 190 28.83 3.68 20.12
N LEU A 191 28.07 2.75 19.52
CA LEU A 191 27.17 1.88 20.27
C LEU A 191 27.99 0.83 21.06
N PRO A 192 27.81 0.67 22.38
CA PRO A 192 28.50 -0.37 23.14
C PRO A 192 27.97 -1.76 22.75
N GLY A 193 28.83 -2.77 22.70
CA GLY A 193 28.44 -4.16 22.42
C GLY A 193 29.17 -4.82 21.25
N SER A 194 28.72 -6.02 20.87
CA SER A 194 29.21 -6.78 19.73
C SER A 194 28.83 -6.10 18.40
N LEU A 195 29.46 -6.50 17.29
CA LEU A 195 29.06 -6.01 15.96
C LEU A 195 27.59 -6.29 15.65
N SER A 196 27.02 -7.37 16.20
CA SER A 196 25.60 -7.71 16.07
C SER A 196 24.72 -6.69 16.79
N ASP A 197 25.08 -6.33 18.05
CA ASP A 197 24.32 -5.37 18.87
C ASP A 197 24.29 -3.97 18.24
N LYS A 198 25.33 -3.64 17.47
CA LYS A 198 25.45 -2.37 16.73
C LYS A 198 24.54 -2.30 15.51
N ILE A 199 24.24 -3.44 14.88
CA ILE A 199 23.48 -3.51 13.63
C ILE A 199 22.00 -3.79 13.90
N ASP A 200 21.68 -4.44 15.02
CA ASP A 200 20.32 -4.81 15.43
C ASP A 200 19.29 -3.66 15.35
N PRO A 201 19.59 -2.42 15.81
CA PRO A 201 18.62 -1.33 15.73
C PRO A 201 18.17 -1.00 14.30
N TYR A 202 19.05 -1.18 13.31
CA TYR A 202 18.74 -0.92 11.90
C TYR A 202 17.90 -2.04 11.27
N LEU A 203 17.97 -3.26 11.82
CA LEU A 203 17.20 -4.41 11.32
C LEU A 203 15.86 -4.58 12.05
N ARG A 204 15.69 -3.95 13.23
CA ARG A 204 14.48 -4.03 14.05
C ARG A 204 13.17 -3.80 13.30
N PRO A 205 13.02 -2.80 12.41
CA PRO A 205 11.76 -2.63 11.67
C PRO A 205 11.38 -3.84 10.81
N LEU A 206 12.36 -4.61 10.31
CA LEU A 206 12.11 -5.85 9.56
C LEU A 206 11.64 -6.98 10.49
N TYR A 207 12.20 -7.06 11.71
CA TYR A 207 11.71 -8.00 12.72
C TYR A 207 10.28 -7.69 13.16
N ASP A 208 9.98 -6.42 13.43
CA ASP A 208 8.64 -5.98 13.83
C ASP A 208 7.61 -6.31 12.75
N ALA A 209 7.92 -6.07 11.48
CA ALA A 209 7.05 -6.42 10.36
C ALA A 209 6.85 -7.93 10.19
N LEU A 210 7.86 -8.76 10.48
CA LEU A 210 7.69 -10.22 10.48
C LEU A 210 6.72 -10.69 11.56
N HIS A 211 6.73 -10.06 12.75
CA HIS A 211 5.81 -10.41 13.84
C HIS A 211 4.34 -10.14 13.52
N ASP A 212 4.04 -9.24 12.57
CA ASP A 212 2.70 -9.03 12.05
C ASP A 212 2.24 -10.14 11.08
N MET A 213 3.17 -10.86 10.46
CA MET A 213 2.92 -11.76 9.32
C MET A 213 3.03 -13.22 9.71
N VAL A 214 4.00 -13.55 10.55
CA VAL A 214 4.36 -14.91 10.96
C VAL A 214 4.06 -15.07 12.45
N ASP A 215 3.71 -16.28 12.88
CA ASP A 215 3.51 -16.54 14.30
C ASP A 215 4.83 -16.27 15.09
N PRO A 216 4.87 -15.35 16.07
CA PRO A 216 6.04 -15.11 16.91
C PRO A 216 6.72 -16.34 17.48
N ASP A 217 5.99 -17.41 17.82
CA ASP A 217 6.59 -18.61 18.40
C ASP A 217 7.36 -19.41 17.33
N SER A 218 7.02 -19.22 16.05
CA SER A 218 7.69 -19.85 14.92
C SER A 218 8.89 -19.04 14.38
N ILE A 219 8.91 -17.72 14.57
CA ILE A 219 9.98 -16.85 14.04
C ILE A 219 11.37 -17.29 14.52
N PRO A 220 11.64 -17.50 15.82
CA PRO A 220 12.95 -17.96 16.28
C PRO A 220 13.39 -19.27 15.61
N ARG A 221 12.47 -20.22 15.44
CA ARG A 221 12.74 -21.51 14.78
C ARG A 221 13.08 -21.34 13.31
N LEU A 222 12.34 -20.49 12.60
CA LEU A 222 12.57 -20.21 11.17
C LEU A 222 13.89 -19.48 10.95
N MET A 223 14.27 -18.60 11.88
CA MET A 223 15.55 -17.89 11.88
C MET A 223 16.71 -18.86 12.15
N GLU A 224 16.61 -19.70 13.19
CA GLU A 224 17.62 -20.70 13.54
C GLU A 224 17.85 -21.72 12.41
N ALA A 225 16.77 -22.14 11.74
CA ALA A 225 16.85 -23.02 10.58
C ALA A 225 17.37 -22.33 9.30
N GLY A 226 17.56 -21.00 9.31
CA GLY A 226 17.93 -20.21 8.14
C GLY A 226 16.88 -20.22 7.03
N THR A 227 15.61 -20.48 7.39
CA THR A 227 14.45 -20.35 6.49
C THR A 227 14.07 -18.89 6.32
N ILE A 228 14.18 -18.10 7.39
CA ILE A 228 14.14 -16.65 7.32
C ILE A 228 15.52 -16.15 7.76
N GLU A 229 16.11 -15.25 6.99
CA GLU A 229 17.39 -14.64 7.31
C GLU A 229 17.22 -13.12 7.30
N VAL A 230 17.58 -12.44 8.38
CA VAL A 230 17.62 -10.98 8.45
C VAL A 230 19.07 -10.57 8.70
N ALA A 231 19.71 -9.98 7.69
CA ALA A 231 21.15 -9.72 7.73
C ALA A 231 21.53 -8.43 6.97
N PRO A 232 22.59 -7.72 7.38
CA PRO A 232 23.05 -6.54 6.67
C PRO A 232 23.60 -6.88 5.27
N LEU A 233 23.51 -5.91 4.34
CA LEU A 233 23.83 -6.11 2.91
C LEU A 233 25.22 -6.71 2.65
N ALA A 234 26.20 -6.41 3.49
CA ALA A 234 27.56 -6.94 3.37
C ALA A 234 27.61 -8.49 3.37
N TYR A 235 26.66 -9.15 4.03
CA TYR A 235 26.60 -10.61 4.13
C TYR A 235 26.13 -11.27 2.82
N MET A 236 25.66 -10.48 1.86
CA MET A 236 25.25 -10.98 0.55
C MET A 236 26.45 -11.27 -0.36
N ARG A 237 27.64 -10.73 -0.05
CA ARG A 237 28.83 -10.84 -0.88
C ARG A 237 29.25 -12.29 -1.09
N GLY A 238 29.47 -12.68 -2.35
CA GLY A 238 29.95 -14.03 -2.70
C GLY A 238 28.87 -15.12 -2.64
N ARG A 239 27.62 -14.78 -2.36
CA ARG A 239 26.51 -15.76 -2.31
C ARG A 239 25.84 -15.91 -3.67
N THR A 240 25.20 -17.06 -3.87
CA THR A 240 24.18 -17.25 -4.90
C THR A 240 22.92 -17.70 -4.17
N LEU A 241 21.84 -16.94 -4.32
CA LEU A 241 20.61 -17.14 -3.56
C LEU A 241 19.60 -17.84 -4.47
N ASN A 242 19.62 -19.18 -4.44
CA ASN A 242 18.64 -20.01 -5.14
C ASN A 242 17.41 -20.25 -4.27
N ASP A 243 16.26 -20.48 -4.91
CA ASP A 243 15.00 -20.87 -4.26
C ASP A 243 14.63 -19.95 -3.07
N SER A 244 14.84 -18.65 -3.27
CA SER A 244 14.77 -17.64 -2.21
C SER A 244 13.95 -16.42 -2.64
N PHE A 245 13.16 -15.87 -1.73
CA PHE A 245 12.58 -14.53 -1.87
C PHE A 245 13.46 -13.53 -1.13
N ILE A 246 14.08 -12.61 -1.86
CA ILE A 246 15.09 -11.70 -1.31
C ILE A 246 14.57 -10.27 -1.36
N ILE A 247 14.64 -9.56 -0.23
CA ILE A 247 14.22 -8.16 -0.11
C ILE A 247 15.41 -7.31 0.32
N LEU A 248 15.76 -6.31 -0.47
CA LEU A 248 16.68 -5.24 -0.09
C LEU A 248 15.88 -3.99 0.26
N ASP A 249 15.84 -3.64 1.54
CA ASP A 249 15.18 -2.45 2.05
C ASP A 249 16.13 -1.26 2.19
N GLU A 250 15.59 -0.05 2.19
CA GLU A 250 16.33 1.23 2.13
C GLU A 250 17.42 1.27 1.05
N ALA A 251 17.09 0.77 -0.14
CA ALA A 251 18.03 0.65 -1.24
C ALA A 251 18.60 2.00 -1.72
N GLN A 252 17.95 3.13 -1.40
CA GLN A 252 18.50 4.45 -1.70
C GLN A 252 19.85 4.69 -1.01
N ASN A 253 20.14 3.95 0.05
CA ASN A 253 21.39 4.02 0.81
C ASN A 253 22.43 2.97 0.36
N THR A 254 22.33 2.50 -0.88
CA THR A 254 23.36 1.66 -1.52
C THR A 254 24.16 2.47 -2.52
N SER A 255 25.45 2.16 -2.68
CA SER A 255 26.23 2.63 -3.83
C SER A 255 25.89 1.83 -5.09
N THR A 256 26.28 2.34 -6.26
CA THR A 256 26.13 1.62 -7.54
C THR A 256 26.80 0.24 -7.51
N GLU A 257 27.98 0.12 -6.90
CA GLU A 257 28.70 -1.15 -6.76
C GLU A 257 27.97 -2.12 -5.83
N GLN A 258 27.39 -1.63 -4.74
CA GLN A 258 26.61 -2.45 -3.81
C GLN A 258 25.32 -2.95 -4.46
N MET A 259 24.61 -2.09 -5.21
CA MET A 259 23.43 -2.48 -5.97
C MET A 259 23.76 -3.57 -6.99
N LYS A 260 24.83 -3.38 -7.79
CA LYS A 260 25.31 -4.39 -8.74
C LYS A 260 25.72 -5.69 -8.04
N MET A 261 26.44 -5.59 -6.92
CA MET A 261 26.84 -6.75 -6.11
C MET A 261 25.61 -7.55 -5.67
N PHE A 262 24.58 -6.86 -5.16
CA PHE A 262 23.34 -7.45 -4.68
C PHE A 262 22.53 -8.12 -5.79
N LEU A 263 22.23 -7.41 -6.88
CA LEU A 263 21.41 -7.94 -7.97
C LEU A 263 22.05 -9.17 -8.63
N THR A 264 23.38 -9.22 -8.68
CA THR A 264 24.12 -10.39 -9.21
C THR A 264 24.17 -11.57 -8.23
N ARG A 265 23.51 -11.51 -7.07
CA ARG A 265 23.35 -12.68 -6.17
C ARG A 265 22.12 -13.52 -6.53
N LEU A 266 21.27 -13.05 -7.45
CA LEU A 266 20.09 -13.77 -7.92
C LEU A 266 20.46 -15.17 -8.44
N GLY A 267 19.85 -16.19 -7.84
CA GLY A 267 19.94 -17.58 -8.28
C GLY A 267 18.66 -18.07 -8.95
N PHE A 268 18.63 -19.35 -9.32
CA PHE A 268 17.46 -19.98 -9.93
C PHE A 268 16.31 -20.13 -8.93
N GLY A 269 15.07 -20.00 -9.41
CA GLY A 269 13.87 -20.14 -8.58
C GLY A 269 13.70 -19.04 -7.53
N SER A 270 14.41 -17.92 -7.70
CA SER A 270 14.40 -16.82 -6.73
C SER A 270 13.72 -15.58 -7.27
N LYS A 271 13.23 -14.73 -6.36
CA LYS A 271 12.69 -13.40 -6.66
C LYS A 271 13.41 -12.35 -5.83
N ILE A 272 13.66 -11.18 -6.41
CA ILE A 272 14.23 -10.02 -5.73
C ILE A 272 13.21 -8.88 -5.71
N VAL A 273 13.01 -8.30 -4.54
CA VAL A 273 12.32 -7.01 -4.40
C VAL A 273 13.26 -6.00 -3.76
N VAL A 274 13.42 -4.85 -4.40
CA VAL A 274 14.26 -3.74 -3.93
C VAL A 274 13.35 -2.58 -3.55
N THR A 275 13.39 -2.14 -2.30
CA THR A 275 12.52 -1.06 -1.80
C THR A 275 13.36 0.13 -1.37
N GLY A 276 12.88 1.34 -1.67
CA GLY A 276 13.57 2.56 -1.24
C GLY A 276 12.82 3.84 -1.56
N ASP A 277 13.40 4.95 -1.11
CA ASP A 277 12.92 6.30 -1.38
C ASP A 277 14.08 7.17 -1.89
N VAL A 278 14.08 7.48 -3.18
CA VAL A 278 15.14 8.29 -3.81
C VAL A 278 15.26 9.72 -3.24
N THR A 279 14.28 10.18 -2.45
CA THR A 279 14.31 11.48 -1.78
C THR A 279 15.01 11.46 -0.41
N GLN A 280 15.17 10.29 0.20
CA GLN A 280 15.75 10.10 1.55
C GLN A 280 17.12 9.43 1.50
N VAL A 281 18.07 10.01 0.75
CA VAL A 281 19.42 9.46 0.59
C VAL A 281 20.31 9.92 1.76
N ASP A 282 20.74 8.97 2.59
CA ASP A 282 21.62 9.18 3.75
C ASP A 282 23.10 8.89 3.43
N LEU A 283 23.45 8.74 2.15
CA LEU A 283 24.83 8.52 1.72
C LEU A 283 25.67 9.81 1.84
N PRO A 284 26.99 9.69 2.06
CA PRO A 284 27.89 10.83 1.99
C PRO A 284 27.75 11.54 0.64
N THR A 285 27.77 12.87 0.62
CA THR A 285 27.43 13.71 -0.54
C THR A 285 28.16 13.35 -1.84
N ALA A 286 29.36 12.78 -1.75
CA ALA A 286 30.16 12.35 -2.90
C ALA A 286 29.73 11.00 -3.51
N THR A 287 28.86 10.24 -2.85
CA THR A 287 28.46 8.89 -3.28
C THR A 287 27.13 8.95 -4.01
N THR A 288 27.11 8.47 -5.25
CA THR A 288 25.86 8.37 -6.01
C THR A 288 25.05 7.16 -5.53
N SER A 289 23.76 7.37 -5.25
CA SER A 289 22.83 6.31 -4.88
C SER A 289 22.63 5.32 -6.03
N GLY A 290 22.86 4.04 -5.77
CA GLY A 290 22.64 2.95 -6.71
C GLY A 290 21.20 2.88 -7.17
N LEU A 291 20.22 3.16 -6.28
CA LEU A 291 18.80 3.17 -6.62
C LEU A 291 18.44 4.24 -7.67
N ARG A 292 19.09 5.40 -7.65
CA ARG A 292 18.82 6.46 -8.65
C ARG A 292 19.33 6.10 -10.05
N VAL A 293 20.47 5.40 -10.12
CA VAL A 293 21.12 5.08 -11.39
C VAL A 293 20.59 3.77 -11.98
N VAL A 294 20.19 2.81 -11.13
CA VAL A 294 19.76 1.48 -11.57
C VAL A 294 18.53 1.54 -12.47
N GLU A 295 17.63 2.50 -12.27
CA GLU A 295 16.48 2.74 -13.17
C GLU A 295 16.92 2.97 -14.61
N GLN A 296 18.01 3.72 -14.82
CA GLN A 296 18.54 3.98 -16.17
C GLN A 296 19.31 2.78 -16.72
N ILE A 297 20.03 2.05 -15.85
CA ILE A 297 20.86 0.92 -16.26
C ILE A 297 20.00 -0.28 -16.69
N LEU A 298 18.86 -0.52 -16.01
CA LEU A 298 18.02 -1.71 -16.22
C LEU A 298 16.71 -1.39 -16.94
N ALA A 299 16.56 -0.22 -17.55
CA ALA A 299 15.31 0.23 -18.18
C ALA A 299 14.78 -0.74 -19.25
N ASP A 300 15.67 -1.37 -20.00
CA ASP A 300 15.34 -2.23 -21.15
C ASP A 300 15.52 -3.73 -20.85
N ILE A 301 15.58 -4.12 -19.56
CA ILE A 301 15.74 -5.52 -19.18
C ILE A 301 14.37 -6.13 -18.91
N ASP A 302 14.01 -7.15 -19.69
CA ASP A 302 12.82 -7.97 -19.46
C ASP A 302 12.83 -8.59 -18.06
N ASP A 303 11.65 -8.86 -17.49
CA ASP A 303 11.50 -9.51 -16.18
C ASP A 303 12.02 -8.65 -14.99
N VAL A 304 12.22 -7.35 -15.25
CA VAL A 304 12.50 -6.29 -14.26
C VAL A 304 11.38 -5.25 -14.31
N ALA A 305 10.78 -4.96 -13.16
CA ALA A 305 9.72 -3.94 -13.04
C ALA A 305 10.10 -2.80 -12.10
N PHE A 306 9.74 -1.57 -12.47
CA PHE A 306 9.88 -0.38 -11.63
C PHE A 306 8.51 0.19 -11.27
N CYS A 307 8.13 0.07 -10.00
CA CYS A 307 6.86 0.54 -9.47
C CYS A 307 7.08 1.81 -8.65
N ARG A 308 6.53 2.93 -9.11
CA ARG A 308 6.63 4.23 -8.43
C ARG A 308 5.37 4.49 -7.61
N LEU A 309 5.49 4.32 -6.30
CA LEU A 309 4.45 4.68 -5.33
C LEU A 309 4.58 6.17 -4.98
N THR A 310 3.45 6.83 -4.78
CA THR A 310 3.41 8.27 -4.52
C THR A 310 2.76 8.58 -3.17
N SER A 311 2.55 9.86 -2.88
CA SER A 311 1.81 10.27 -1.68
C SER A 311 0.37 9.75 -1.65
N SER A 312 -0.26 9.49 -2.81
CA SER A 312 -1.60 8.88 -2.87
C SER A 312 -1.62 7.45 -2.34
N ASP A 313 -0.48 6.76 -2.33
CA ASP A 313 -0.34 5.39 -1.84
C ASP A 313 -0.02 5.31 -0.34
N VAL A 314 0.14 6.46 0.33
CA VAL A 314 0.44 6.51 1.77
C VAL A 314 -0.81 6.17 2.56
N VAL A 315 -0.80 5.01 3.22
CA VAL A 315 -1.92 4.57 4.05
C VAL A 315 -1.50 4.53 5.50
N ARG A 316 -1.88 5.56 6.23
CA ARG A 316 -1.65 5.71 7.67
C ARG A 316 -2.99 5.83 8.40
N HIS A 317 -2.94 5.63 9.71
CA HIS A 317 -4.09 5.90 10.57
C HIS A 317 -4.50 7.38 10.45
N ARG A 318 -5.81 7.68 10.39
CA ARG A 318 -6.35 9.05 10.22
C ARG A 318 -5.69 10.07 11.13
N LEU A 319 -5.57 9.74 12.42
CA LEU A 319 -4.94 10.59 13.44
C LEU A 319 -3.51 11.01 13.08
N VAL A 320 -2.73 10.14 12.40
CA VAL A 320 -1.36 10.49 11.98
C VAL A 320 -1.40 11.58 10.91
N GLY A 321 -2.38 11.52 9.99
CA GLY A 321 -2.64 12.60 9.03
C GLY A 321 -3.02 13.90 9.74
N ASP A 322 -3.96 13.84 10.68
CA ASP A 322 -4.41 14.99 11.47
C ASP A 322 -3.24 15.68 12.21
N ILE A 323 -2.33 14.87 12.76
CA ILE A 323 -1.10 15.35 13.42
C ILE A 323 -0.16 16.03 12.43
N ILE A 324 0.12 15.39 11.27
CA ILE A 324 1.00 15.96 10.24
C ILE A 324 0.45 17.31 9.76
N ASP A 325 -0.86 17.38 9.49
CA ASP A 325 -1.51 18.62 9.05
C ASP A 325 -1.46 19.71 10.12
N ALA A 326 -1.53 19.35 11.41
CA ALA A 326 -1.36 20.30 12.50
C ALA A 326 0.05 20.90 12.54
N TYR A 327 1.09 20.08 12.39
CA TYR A 327 2.48 20.55 12.30
C TYR A 327 2.71 21.40 11.04
N ALA A 328 2.22 20.96 9.88
CA ALA A 328 2.34 21.72 8.63
C ALA A 328 1.62 23.08 8.66
N ARG A 329 0.59 23.24 9.50
CA ARG A 329 -0.02 24.57 9.77
C ARG A 329 0.87 25.42 10.68
N TRP A 330 1.47 24.82 11.71
CA TRP A 330 2.38 25.51 12.61
C TRP A 330 3.66 25.98 11.91
N ASP A 331 4.29 25.14 11.08
CA ASP A 331 5.51 25.48 10.33
C ASP A 331 5.32 26.62 9.29
N ARG A 332 4.07 26.89 8.90
CA ARG A 332 3.70 27.99 8.00
C ARG A 332 3.40 29.30 8.73
N THR A 333 3.43 29.30 10.06
CA THR A 333 3.17 30.46 10.93
C THR A 333 4.48 31.04 11.43
#